data_AF-A0A8H6R114-F1
#
_entry.id   AF-A0A8H6R114-F1
#
_cell.length_a   1.000
_cell.length_b   1.000
_cell.length_c   1.000
_cell.angle_alpha   90.00
_cell.angle_beta   90.00
_cell.angle_gamma   90.00
#
_symmetry.space_group_name_H-M   'P 1'
#
loop_
_entity.id
_entity.type
_entity.pdbx_description
1 polymer ?
#
loop_
_entity_poly.entity_id
_entity_poly.type
_entity_poly.pdbx_seq_one_letter_code
_entity_poly.pdbx_strand_id
1 'polypeptide(L)'
;MGRAEREVYNELKQKYHHEEKKLQRVGNNPHKRSDVLSSLQEQCEILSDFCGTQAVDDEDEDKRLWWLRQSNYWNEKNERLDRELDEVMEDITEPPPPDR
;
A
#
# COMPACT_ATOMS: atom_id res chain seq x y z
N MET A 1 6.72 0.29 22.69
CA MET A 1 6.61 1.25 21.59
C MET A 1 6.53 2.62 22.21
N GLY A 2 7.32 3.59 21.77
CA GLY A 2 7.15 4.97 22.20
C GLY A 2 5.84 5.54 21.67
N ARG A 3 5.37 6.64 22.27
CA ARG A 3 4.10 7.26 21.88
C ARG A 3 4.20 7.92 20.50
N ALA A 4 5.35 8.51 20.17
CA ALA A 4 5.56 9.26 18.93
C ALA A 4 5.57 8.34 17.69
N GLU A 5 6.28 7.22 17.75
CA GLU A 5 6.38 6.24 16.66
C GLU A 5 4.99 5.67 16.33
N ARG A 6 4.18 5.45 17.38
CA ARG A 6 2.82 4.97 17.23
C ARG A 6 1.89 6.01 16.61
N GLU A 7 2.06 7.29 16.94
CA GLU A 7 1.32 8.39 16.34
C GLU A 7 1.65 8.52 14.85
N VAL A 8 2.93 8.54 14.49
CA VAL A 8 3.39 8.56 13.08
C VAL A 8 2.85 7.37 12.31
N TYR A 9 2.97 6.15 12.85
CA TYR A 9 2.43 4.96 12.22
C TYR A 9 0.91 5.06 11.98
N ASN A 10 0.16 5.58 12.95
CA ASN A 10 -1.28 5.76 12.81
C ASN A 10 -1.64 6.82 11.76
N GLU A 11 -0.88 7.90 11.65
CA GLU A 11 -1.07 8.92 10.61
C GLU A 11 -0.82 8.35 9.21
N LEU A 12 0.27 7.59 9.03
CA LEU A 12 0.56 6.90 7.77
C LEU A 12 -0.56 5.92 7.39
N LYS A 13 -1.08 5.15 8.36
CA LYS A 13 -2.25 4.29 8.15
C LYS A 13 -3.51 5.05 7.75
N GLN A 14 -3.74 6.22 8.34
CA GLN A 14 -4.89 7.04 7.97
C GLN A 14 -4.81 7.50 6.52
N LYS A 15 -3.61 7.86 6.03
CA LYS A 15 -3.38 8.21 4.62
C LYS A 15 -3.69 7.01 3.71
N TYR A 16 -3.14 5.84 4.00
CA TYR A 16 -3.45 4.61 3.27
C TYR A 16 -4.97 4.34 3.22
N HIS A 17 -5.66 4.40 4.37
CA HIS A 17 -7.11 4.18 4.41
C HIS A 17 -7.92 5.26 3.69
N HIS A 18 -7.40 6.48 3.58
CA HIS A 18 -8.03 7.53 2.78
C HIS A 18 -7.98 7.19 1.29
N GLU A 19 -6.84 6.74 0.78
CA GLU A 19 -6.69 6.27 -0.60
C GLU A 19 -7.55 5.03 -0.87
N GLU A 20 -7.62 4.08 0.08
CA GLU A 20 -8.46 2.87 -0.05
C GLU A 20 -9.94 3.22 -0.23
N LYS A 21 -10.42 4.26 0.48
CA LYS A 21 -11.77 4.79 0.29
C LYS A 21 -11.96 5.48 -1.05
N LYS A 22 -10.92 6.10 -1.62
CA LYS A 22 -10.98 6.63 -2.99
C LYS A 22 -11.09 5.49 -4.01
N LEU A 23 -10.38 4.38 -3.81
CA LEU A 23 -10.48 3.21 -4.70
C LEU A 23 -11.91 2.68 -4.79
N GLN A 24 -12.60 2.62 -3.64
CA GLN A 24 -14.02 2.24 -3.58
C GLN A 24 -14.94 3.24 -4.31
N ARG A 25 -14.57 4.52 -4.38
CA ARG A 25 -15.37 5.58 -5.02
C ARG A 25 -15.16 5.67 -6.53
N VAL A 26 -13.97 5.36 -7.04
CA VAL A 26 -13.67 5.44 -8.49
C VAL A 26 -14.37 4.33 -9.29
N GLY A 27 -14.87 3.29 -8.61
CA GLY A 27 -15.64 2.21 -9.24
C GLY A 27 -14.78 1.40 -10.20
N ASN A 28 -15.30 1.14 -11.40
CA ASN A 28 -14.68 0.31 -12.43
C ASN A 28 -13.94 1.12 -13.52
N ASN A 29 -13.67 2.41 -13.30
CA ASN A 29 -12.92 3.18 -14.29
C ASN A 29 -11.43 2.80 -14.21
N PRO A 30 -10.85 2.12 -15.22
CA PRO A 30 -9.55 1.51 -15.08
C PRO A 30 -8.42 2.54 -14.93
N HIS A 31 -8.46 3.66 -15.67
CA HIS A 31 -7.48 4.75 -15.52
C HIS A 31 -7.46 5.32 -14.10
N LYS A 32 -8.64 5.65 -13.55
CA LYS A 32 -8.73 6.18 -12.19
C LYS A 32 -8.37 5.15 -11.13
N ARG A 33 -8.65 3.87 -11.38
CA ARG A 33 -8.23 2.78 -10.49
C ARG A 33 -6.72 2.66 -10.49
N SER A 34 -6.07 2.65 -11.65
CA SER A 34 -4.62 2.62 -11.80
C SER A 34 -3.95 3.75 -11.00
N ASP A 35 -4.41 5.00 -11.17
CA ASP A 35 -3.88 6.15 -10.42
C ASP A 35 -3.95 5.94 -8.89
N VAL A 36 -5.10 5.43 -8.39
CA VAL A 36 -5.31 5.22 -6.95
C VAL A 36 -4.52 4.01 -6.44
N LEU A 37 -4.40 2.95 -7.24
CA LEU A 37 -3.61 1.76 -6.91
C LEU A 37 -2.12 2.12 -6.81
N SER A 38 -1.58 2.90 -7.74
CA SER A 38 -0.19 3.40 -7.65
C SER A 38 0.02 4.25 -6.40
N SER A 39 -0.95 5.11 -6.04
CA SER A 39 -0.86 5.88 -4.78
C SER A 39 -0.91 4.99 -3.54
N LEU A 40 -1.72 3.93 -3.56
CA LEU A 40 -1.77 2.93 -2.47
C LEU A 40 -0.46 2.16 -2.34
N GLN A 41 0.19 1.81 -3.45
CA GLN A 41 1.52 1.17 -3.43
C GLN A 41 2.56 2.07 -2.76
N GLU A 42 2.61 3.36 -3.15
CA GLU A 42 3.50 4.33 -2.51
C GLU A 42 3.27 4.42 -1.00
N GLN A 43 2.01 4.42 -0.55
CA GLN A 43 1.71 4.41 0.89
C GLN A 43 2.16 3.11 1.58
N CYS A 44 2.03 1.94 0.92
CA CYS A 44 2.53 0.68 1.44
C CYS A 44 4.05 0.68 1.58
N GLU A 45 4.78 1.23 0.62
CA GLU A 45 6.24 1.37 0.67
C GLU A 45 6.69 2.26 1.82
N ILE A 46 6.05 3.43 1.99
CA ILE A 46 6.34 4.33 3.11
C ILE A 46 6.08 3.63 4.45
N LEU A 47 4.99 2.88 4.56
CA LEU A 47 4.62 2.14 5.77
C LEU A 47 5.59 0.99 6.05
N SER A 48 6.00 0.24 5.02
CA SER A 48 6.94 -0.87 5.18
C SER A 48 8.33 -0.36 5.54
N ASP A 49 8.82 0.68 4.88
CA ASP A 49 10.12 1.31 5.17
C ASP A 49 10.17 1.91 6.58
N PHE A 50 9.11 2.62 6.98
CA PHE A 50 9.00 3.13 8.35
C PHE A 50 9.05 1.99 9.37
N CYS A 51 8.26 0.94 9.18
CA CYS A 51 8.25 -0.20 10.09
C CYS A 51 9.58 -0.96 10.10
N GLY A 52 10.22 -1.10 8.93
CA GLY A 52 11.53 -1.73 8.79
C GLY A 52 12.61 -0.96 9.56
N THR A 53 12.63 0.36 9.43
CA THR A 53 13.54 1.25 10.18
C THR A 53 13.32 1.11 11.69
N GLN A 54 12.06 1.15 12.15
CA GLN A 54 11.75 0.96 13.57
C GLN A 54 12.15 -0.44 14.09
N ALA A 55 12.10 -1.48 13.26
CA ALA A 55 12.56 -2.80 13.65
C ALA A 55 14.09 -2.88 13.81
N VAL A 56 14.86 -2.06 13.08
CA VAL A 56 16.31 -1.98 13.22
C VAL A 56 16.70 -1.17 14.46
N ASP A 57 15.98 -0.08 14.73
CA ASP A 57 16.34 0.88 15.78
C ASP A 57 15.86 0.47 17.19
N ASP A 58 14.81 -0.35 17.32
CA ASP A 58 14.25 -0.72 18.63
C ASP A 58 15.06 -1.86 19.28
N GLU A 59 15.64 -1.58 20.45
CA GLU A 59 16.45 -2.53 21.23
C GLU A 59 15.60 -3.59 21.95
N ASP A 60 14.30 -3.35 22.07
CA ASP A 60 13.33 -4.25 22.70
C ASP A 60 12.83 -5.29 21.69
N GLU A 61 13.08 -6.58 21.99
CA GLU A 61 12.78 -7.68 21.09
C GLU A 61 11.30 -7.79 20.72
N ASP A 62 10.39 -7.60 21.68
CA ASP A 62 8.95 -7.69 21.44
C ASP A 62 8.48 -6.58 20.50
N LYS A 63 8.99 -5.36 20.70
CA LYS A 63 8.67 -4.23 19.81
C LYS A 63 9.26 -4.41 18.43
N ARG A 64 10.52 -4.85 18.34
CA ARG A 64 11.17 -5.17 17.07
C ARG A 64 10.39 -6.21 16.27
N LEU A 65 9.98 -7.30 16.90
CA LEU A 65 9.17 -8.34 16.25
C LEU A 65 7.82 -7.79 15.79
N TRP A 66 7.21 -6.89 16.56
CA TRP A 66 5.99 -6.22 16.15
C TRP A 66 6.20 -5.35 14.90
N TRP A 67 7.25 -4.53 14.88
CA TRP A 67 7.60 -3.68 13.73
C TRP A 67 7.91 -4.50 12.49
N LEU A 68 8.70 -5.58 12.63
CA LEU A 68 9.00 -6.50 11.53
C LEU A 68 7.72 -7.14 10.97
N ARG A 69 6.79 -7.53 11.85
CA ARG A 69 5.48 -8.05 11.41
C ARG A 69 4.66 -7.00 10.65
N GLN A 70 4.69 -5.74 11.07
CA GLN A 70 4.02 -4.67 10.32
C GLN A 70 4.68 -4.41 8.97
N SER A 71 6.01 -4.39 8.93
CA SER A 71 6.78 -4.24 7.68
C SER A 71 6.39 -5.33 6.67
N ASN A 72 6.39 -6.59 7.09
CA ASN A 72 6.01 -7.72 6.24
C ASN A 72 4.56 -7.62 5.77
N TYR A 73 3.64 -7.24 6.66
CA TYR A 73 2.24 -7.02 6.29
C TYR A 73 2.07 -5.98 5.17
N TRP A 74 2.80 -4.86 5.26
CA TRP A 74 2.73 -3.81 4.24
C TRP A 74 3.41 -4.21 2.94
N ASN A 75 4.49 -4.99 2.99
CA ASN A 75 5.11 -5.58 1.80
C ASN A 75 4.16 -6.56 1.08
N GLU A 76 3.53 -7.49 1.80
CA GLU A 76 2.54 -8.42 1.22
C GLU A 76 1.34 -7.67 0.61
N LYS A 77 0.93 -6.57 1.25
CA LYS A 77 -0.09 -5.66 0.71
C LYS A 77 0.38 -4.99 -0.56
N ASN A 78 1.63 -4.53 -0.64
CA ASN A 78 2.20 -3.90 -1.82
C ASN A 78 2.23 -4.87 -3.01
N GLU A 79 2.71 -6.10 -2.80
CA GLU A 79 2.75 -7.16 -3.83
C GLU A 79 1.36 -7.56 -4.36
N ARG A 80 0.31 -7.37 -3.55
CA ARG A 80 -1.07 -7.58 -3.99
C ARG A 80 -1.57 -6.43 -4.85
N LEU A 81 -1.25 -5.19 -4.46
CA LEU A 81 -1.61 -4.01 -5.24
C LEU A 81 -0.88 -3.98 -6.57
N ASP A 82 0.37 -4.47 -6.61
CA ASP A 82 1.17 -4.59 -7.82
C ASP A 82 0.48 -5.48 -8.87
N ARG A 83 0.03 -6.67 -8.44
CA ARG A 83 -0.76 -7.57 -9.28
C ARG A 83 -2.08 -6.97 -9.74
N GLU A 84 -2.79 -6.27 -8.85
CA GLU A 84 -4.05 -5.60 -9.21
C GLU A 84 -3.82 -4.44 -10.19
N LEU A 85 -2.69 -3.74 -10.07
CA LEU A 85 -2.31 -2.68 -10.99
C LEU A 85 -1.96 -3.25 -12.37
N ASP A 86 -1.20 -4.34 -12.43
CA ASP A 86 -0.89 -5.06 -13.67
C ASP A 86 -2.15 -5.49 -14.41
N GLU A 87 -3.12 -6.11 -13.71
CA GLU A 87 -4.42 -6.49 -14.28
C GLU A 87 -5.18 -5.27 -14.85
N VAL A 88 -5.22 -4.16 -14.11
CA VAL A 88 -5.88 -2.93 -14.57
C VAL A 88 -5.15 -2.30 -15.77
N MET A 89 -3.82 -2.42 -15.83
CA MET A 89 -3.00 -1.91 -16.93
C MET A 89 -3.15 -2.74 -18.21
N GLU A 90 -3.32 -4.05 -18.09
CA GLU A 90 -3.69 -4.93 -19.21
C GLU A 90 -5.04 -4.49 -19.81
N ASP A 91 -6.06 -4.27 -18.97
CA ASP A 91 -7.38 -3.77 -19.39
C ASP A 91 -7.32 -2.40 -20.12
N ILE A 92 -6.37 -1.53 -19.74
CA ILE A 92 -6.17 -0.22 -20.39
C ILE A 92 -5.51 -0.36 -21.76
N THR A 93 -4.62 -1.34 -21.91
CA THR A 93 -3.73 -1.46 -23.09
C THR A 93 -4.28 -2.40 -24.16
N GLU A 94 -5.32 -3.19 -23.87
CA GLU A 94 -5.95 -4.07 -24.85
C GLU A 94 -6.70 -3.26 -25.93
N PRO A 95 -6.28 -3.31 -27.22
CA PRO A 95 -7.03 -2.66 -28.29
C PRO A 95 -8.38 -3.36 -28.47
N PRO A 96 -9.47 -2.61 -28.80
CA PRO A 96 -10.75 -3.24 -29.08
C PRO A 96 -10.58 -4.27 -30.20
N PRO A 97 -11.27 -5.43 -30.13
CA PRO A 97 -11.17 -6.44 -31.17
C PRO A 97 -11.52 -5.83 -32.52
N PRO A 98 -10.82 -6.21 -33.61
CA PRO A 98 -11.12 -5.67 -34.93
C PRO A 98 -12.56 -6.01 -35.30
N ASP A 99 -13.35 -4.98 -35.67
CA ASP A 99 -14.69 -5.17 -36.24
C ASP A 99 -14.59 -6.15 -37.42
N ARG A 100 -15.27 -7.30 -37.31
CA ARG A 100 -15.37 -8.32 -38.34
C ARG A 100 -16.60 -8.12 -39.21
#